data_AF-A0AAU3FAG2-F1
#
_entry.id   AF-A0AAU3FAG2-F1
#
_cell.length_a   1.000
_cell.length_b   1.000
_cell.length_c   1.000
_cell.angle_alpha   90.00
_cell.angle_beta   90.00
_cell.angle_gamma   90.00
#
_symmetry.space_group_name_H-M   'P 1'
#
loop_
_entity.id
_entity.type
_entity.pdbx_description
1 polymer ?
#
loop_
_entity_poly.entity_id
_entity_poly.type
_entity_poly.pdbx_seq_one_letter_code
_entity_poly.pdbx_strand_id
1 'polypeptide(L)'
;MPGSAQAQGERAQHFERRIHAIERIREQAAARGENPPPLEQILDQLIAPLYLRAIFGIEPPATGYPELLVDRLLSNAGESETA
;
A
#
# COMPACT_ATOMS: atom_id res chain seq x y z
N MET A 1 -26.00 17.38 -4.90
CA MET A 1 -25.25 16.68 -3.82
C MET A 1 -23.91 17.38 -3.61
N PRO A 2 -23.76 18.30 -2.63
CA PRO A 2 -22.52 19.01 -2.34
C PRO A 2 -21.70 18.28 -1.27
N GLY A 3 -21.51 16.97 -1.43
CA GLY A 3 -20.64 16.16 -0.57
C GLY A 3 -19.28 15.84 -1.20
N SER A 4 -18.96 16.43 -2.36
CA SER A 4 -17.87 15.95 -3.22
C SER A 4 -16.51 16.58 -2.89
N ALA A 5 -16.40 17.91 -2.78
CA ALA A 5 -15.10 18.57 -2.67
C ALA A 5 -14.44 18.43 -1.29
N GLN A 6 -15.19 18.66 -0.20
CA GLN A 6 -14.66 18.55 1.16
C GLN A 6 -14.33 17.10 1.54
N ALA A 7 -15.23 16.15 1.25
CA ALA A 7 -14.96 14.73 1.48
C ALA A 7 -13.82 14.19 0.59
N GLN A 8 -13.62 14.75 -0.61
CA GLN A 8 -12.47 14.41 -1.45
C GLN A 8 -11.16 15.01 -0.90
N GLY A 9 -11.20 16.24 -0.37
CA GLY A 9 -10.06 16.85 0.34
C GLY A 9 -9.67 16.11 1.62
N GLU A 10 -10.63 15.67 2.42
CA GLU A 10 -10.39 14.85 3.61
C GLU A 10 -9.79 13.49 3.24
N ARG A 11 -10.32 12.82 2.21
CA ARG A 11 -9.77 11.57 1.68
C ARG A 11 -8.33 11.72 1.20
N ALA A 12 -8.01 12.81 0.50
CA ALA A 12 -6.65 13.11 0.06
C ALA A 12 -5.69 13.29 1.26
N GLN A 13 -6.08 14.07 2.27
CA GLN A 13 -5.27 14.26 3.48
C GLN A 13 -5.10 12.96 4.29
N HIS A 14 -6.10 12.08 4.32
CA HIS A 14 -5.96 10.76 4.95
C HIS A 14 -5.00 9.86 4.17
N PHE A 15 -5.01 9.94 2.84
CA PHE A 15 -4.08 9.21 1.99
C PHE A 15 -2.64 9.71 2.18
N GLU A 16 -2.40 11.03 2.14
CA GLU A 16 -1.07 11.62 2.37
C GLU A 16 -0.48 11.22 3.72
N ARG A 17 -1.27 11.29 4.80
CA ARG A 17 -0.83 10.84 6.13
C ARG A 17 -0.42 9.36 6.14
N ARG A 18 -1.13 8.51 5.41
CA ARG A 18 -0.80 7.08 5.29
C ARG A 18 0.47 6.86 4.47
N ILE A 19 0.69 7.63 3.40
CA ILE A 19 1.92 7.56 2.59
C ILE A 19 3.13 7.95 3.43
N HIS A 20 3.05 9.05 4.17
CA HIS A 20 4.13 9.44 5.08
C HIS A 20 4.43 8.37 6.14
N ALA A 21 3.40 7.71 6.69
CA ALA A 21 3.62 6.61 7.62
C ALA A 21 4.37 5.43 6.96
N ILE A 22 4.02 5.08 5.73
CA ILE A 22 4.70 4.01 4.97
C ILE A 22 6.15 4.40 4.70
N GLU A 23 6.42 5.63 4.25
CA GLU A 23 7.79 6.10 4.02
C GLU A 23 8.63 6.05 5.29
N ARG A 24 8.10 6.47 6.43
CA ARG A 24 8.79 6.37 7.72
C ARG A 24 9.14 4.94 8.10
N ILE A 25 8.25 3.98 7.83
CA ILE A 25 8.52 2.55 8.06
C ILE A 25 9.63 2.06 7.13
N ARG A 26 9.62 2.47 5.85
CA ARG A 26 10.67 2.12 4.88
C ARG A 26 12.02 2.71 5.27
N GLU A 27 12.07 3.98 5.68
CA GLU A 27 13.29 4.63 6.17
C GLU A 27 13.88 3.87 7.36
N GLN A 28 13.03 3.45 8.30
CA GLN A 28 13.47 2.66 9.46
C GLN A 28 14.00 1.27 9.05
N ALA A 29 13.37 0.61 8.07
CA ALA A 29 13.84 -0.65 7.53
C ALA A 29 15.21 -0.51 6.84
N ALA A 30 15.36 0.51 6.00
CA ALA A 30 16.63 0.84 5.35
C ALA A 30 17.73 1.16 6.38
N ALA A 31 17.39 1.88 7.46
CA ALA A 31 18.33 2.17 8.54
C ALA A 31 18.78 0.92 9.31
N ARG A 32 17.99 -0.16 9.30
CA ARG A 32 18.37 -1.49 9.83
C ARG A 32 19.20 -2.32 8.84
N GLY A 33 19.47 -1.80 7.63
CA GLY A 33 20.15 -2.52 6.56
C GLY A 33 19.25 -3.51 5.82
N GLU A 34 17.92 -3.42 6.00
CA GLU A 34 16.96 -4.17 5.19
C GLU A 34 16.79 -3.49 3.83
N ASN A 35 16.35 -4.24 2.82
CA ASN A 35 16.00 -3.71 1.49
C ASN A 35 14.47 -3.59 1.36
N PRO A 36 13.84 -2.52 1.86
CA PRO A 36 12.40 -2.35 1.75
C PRO A 36 11.99 -2.10 0.28
N PRO A 37 10.84 -2.65 -0.16
CA PRO A 37 10.33 -2.39 -1.51
C PRO A 37 10.10 -0.89 -1.73
N PRO A 38 10.21 -0.40 -2.99
CA PRO A 38 9.91 0.99 -3.33
C PRO A 38 8.44 1.32 -3.05
N LEU A 39 8.18 2.60 -2.75
CA LEU A 39 6.83 3.07 -2.42
C LEU A 39 5.82 2.75 -3.54
N GLU A 40 6.23 2.91 -4.80
CA GLU A 40 5.41 2.61 -5.97
C GLU A 40 4.96 1.14 -6.00
N GLN A 41 5.86 0.20 -5.70
CA GLN A 41 5.50 -1.22 -5.62
C GLN A 41 4.53 -1.52 -4.45
N ILE A 42 4.69 -0.84 -3.31
CA ILE A 42 3.74 -0.96 -2.19
C ILE A 42 2.35 -0.46 -2.61
N LEU A 43 2.31 0.67 -3.33
CA LEU A 43 1.07 1.23 -3.84
C LEU A 43 0.39 0.29 -4.83
N ASP A 44 1.14 -0.22 -5.81
CA ASP A 44 0.59 -1.05 -6.89
C ASP A 44 0.22 -2.46 -6.42
N GLN A 45 1.02 -3.08 -5.55
CA GLN A 45 0.81 -4.48 -5.17
C GLN A 45 -0.03 -4.64 -3.91
N LEU A 46 -0.10 -3.62 -3.04
CA LEU A 46 -0.84 -3.69 -1.78
C LEU A 46 -2.08 -2.78 -1.80
N ILE A 47 -1.89 -1.50 -2.11
CA ILE A 47 -2.97 -0.51 -2.00
C ILE A 47 -3.97 -0.65 -3.14
N ALA A 48 -3.51 -0.76 -4.39
CA ALA A 48 -4.38 -0.87 -5.56
C ALA A 48 -5.35 -2.08 -5.48
N PRO A 49 -4.91 -3.32 -5.16
CA PRO A 49 -5.84 -4.45 -5.04
C PRO A 49 -6.84 -4.30 -3.88
N LEU A 50 -6.48 -3.64 -2.78
CA LEU A 50 -7.41 -3.35 -1.68
C LEU A 50 -8.43 -2.28 -2.08
N TYR A 51 -8.00 -1.21 -2.75
CA TYR A 51 -8.85 -0.14 -3.23
C TYR A 51 -9.81 -0.61 -4.32
N LEU A 52 -9.33 -1.40 -5.28
CA LEU A 52 -10.16 -1.97 -6.34
C LEU A 52 -11.32 -2.74 -5.73
N ARG A 53 -11.05 -3.60 -4.74
CA ARG A 53 -12.08 -4.36 -4.05
C ARG A 53 -13.05 -3.47 -3.28
N ALA A 54 -12.55 -2.46 -2.58
CA ALA A 54 -13.38 -1.49 -1.87
C ALA A 54 -14.31 -0.70 -2.81
N ILE A 55 -13.81 -0.26 -3.97
CA ILE A 55 -14.58 0.48 -4.98
C ILE A 55 -15.68 -0.41 -5.58
N PHE A 56 -15.35 -1.66 -5.90
CA PHE A 56 -16.28 -2.60 -6.52
C PHE A 56 -17.15 -3.38 -5.51
N GLY A 57 -17.02 -3.11 -4.20
CA GLY A 57 -17.76 -3.83 -3.16
C GLY A 57 -17.45 -5.33 -3.10
N ILE A 58 -16.25 -5.73 -3.55
CA ILE A 58 -15.79 -7.11 -3.52
C ILE A 58 -15.26 -7.38 -2.12
N GLU A 59 -15.95 -8.24 -1.38
CA GLU A 59 -15.50 -8.62 -0.05
C GLU A 59 -14.16 -9.37 -0.16
N PRO A 60 -13.09 -8.91 0.53
CA PRO A 60 -11.85 -9.65 0.57
C PRO A 60 -12.11 -11.03 1.21
N PRO A 61 -11.32 -12.07 0.86
CA PRO A 61 -11.36 -13.35 1.55
C PRO A 61 -11.35 -13.14 3.06
N ALA A 62 -12.18 -13.90 3.77
CA ALA A 62 -12.49 -13.70 5.19
C ALA A 62 -11.26 -13.57 6.11
N THR A 63 -10.11 -14.14 5.71
CA THR A 63 -8.84 -14.04 6.43
C THR A 63 -7.66 -14.16 5.46
N GLY A 64 -6.53 -13.52 5.76
CA GLY A 64 -5.24 -13.81 5.12
C GLY A 64 -4.95 -13.03 3.84
N TYR A 65 -5.89 -12.22 3.34
CA TYR A 65 -5.69 -11.52 2.07
C TYR A 65 -4.62 -10.42 2.14
N PRO A 66 -4.60 -9.54 3.15
CA PRO A 66 -3.50 -8.58 3.33
C PRO A 66 -2.15 -9.27 3.47
N GLU A 67 -2.07 -10.36 4.23
CA GLU A 67 -0.86 -11.14 4.46
C GLU A 67 -0.32 -11.72 3.15
N LEU A 68 -1.20 -12.27 2.32
CA LEU A 68 -0.85 -12.79 1.00
C LEU A 68 -0.32 -11.69 0.06
N LEU A 69 -0.86 -10.46 0.14
CA LEU A 69 -0.34 -9.33 -0.64
C LEU A 69 1.05 -8.90 -0.15
N VAL A 70 1.29 -8.90 1.16
CA VAL A 70 2.60 -8.62 1.75
C VAL A 70 3.61 -9.68 1.30
N ASP A 71 3.27 -10.96 1.42
CA ASP A 71 4.15 -12.08 1.04
C ASP A 71 4.55 -12.01 -0.44
N ARG A 72 3.60 -11.71 -1.34
CA ARG A 72 3.89 -11.50 -2.77
C ARG A 72 4.81 -10.30 -3.00
N LEU A 73 4.55 -9.18 -2.33
CA LEU A 73 5.36 -7.99 -2.46
C LEU A 73 6.82 -8.25 -2.04
N LEU A 74 7.02 -8.90 -0.90
CA LEU A 74 8.35 -9.20 -0.38
C LEU A 74 9.07 -10.28 -1.20
N SER A 75 8.33 -11.23 -1.80
CA SER A 75 8.89 -12.24 -2.70
C SER A 75 9.39 -11.61 -4.01
N ASN A 76 8.61 -10.70 -4.61
CA ASN A 76 8.98 -10.04 -5.87
C ASN A 76 10.05 -8.94 -5.68
N ALA A 77 10.13 -8.33 -4.49
CA ALA A 77 11.17 -7.34 -4.18
C ALA A 77 12.59 -7.96 -4.21
N GLY A 78 12.72 -9.25 -3.86
CA GLY A 78 13.99 -9.98 -3.93
C GLY A 78 14.45 -10.32 -5.36
N GLU A 79 13.53 -10.37 -6.33
CA GLU A 79 13.85 -10.70 -7.73
C GLU A 79 14.42 -9.49 -8.50
N SER A 80 14.13 -8.27 -8.03
CA SER A 80 14.58 -7.02 -8.67
C SER A 80 16.08 -6.73 -8.50
N GLU A 81 16.83 -7.53 -7.73
CA GLU A 81 18.29 -7.43 -7.57
C GLU A 81 19.08 -8.26 -8.62
N THR A 82 18.39 -9.01 -9.50
CA THR A 82 19.03 -9.89 -10.51
C THR A 82 18.85 -9.48 -11.98
N ALA A 83 18.46 -8.24 -12.27
CA ALA A 83 18.32 -7.74 -13.65
C ALA A 83 19.34 -6.64 -13.99
#